data_AF-A0A1H5YD75-F1
#
_entry.id   AF-A0A1H5YD75-F1
#
_cell.length_a   1.000
_cell.length_b   1.000
_cell.length_c   1.000
_cell.angle_alpha   90.00
_cell.angle_beta   90.00
_cell.angle_gamma   90.00
#
_symmetry.space_group_name_H-M   'P 1'
#
loop_
_entity.id
_entity.type
_entity.pdbx_description
1 polymer ?
#
loop_
_entity_poly.entity_id
_entity_poly.type
_entity_poly.pdbx_seq_one_letter_code
_entity_poly.pdbx_strand_id
1 'polypeptide(L)'
;MTLGLLLKERMSGWLRLNDPGHQQPFAFQIRAFTTRIFSVSAPRYFRGTVTLDGQDFPCEGELTIHLSGPHYWLNFSHPTLGMLRVEGKKHYGRNGLLASLITCPMTVYRNQQAIGQAEVAYRESMLAFPFTALRLVDEQQAYQQDHGVSSSR
;
A
#
# COMPACT_ATOMS: atom_id res chain seq x y z
N MET A 1 10.60 21.42 15.34
CA MET A 1 10.01 20.13 15.77
C MET A 1 8.67 20.01 15.08
N THR A 2 8.51 19.04 14.19
CA THR A 2 7.31 18.93 13.35
C THR A 2 6.64 17.59 13.64
N LEU A 3 5.49 17.66 14.29
CA LEU A 3 4.64 16.52 14.60
C LEU A 3 3.99 16.03 13.30
N GLY A 4 4.10 14.74 13.00
CA GLY A 4 3.48 14.17 11.80
C GLY A 4 2.84 12.82 12.07
N LEU A 5 1.96 12.43 11.16
CA LEU A 5 1.22 11.20 11.17
C LEU A 5 1.94 10.20 10.27
N LEU A 6 2.44 9.12 10.88
CA LEU A 6 2.93 7.95 10.19
C LEU A 6 1.76 6.98 9.99
N LEU A 7 1.50 6.62 8.74
CA LEU A 7 0.58 5.58 8.31
C LEU A 7 1.37 4.32 7.94
N LYS A 8 1.05 3.19 8.58
CA LYS A 8 1.51 1.86 8.17
C LYS A 8 0.32 1.07 7.67
N GLU A 9 0.47 0.44 6.50
CA GLU A 9 -0.61 -0.33 5.89
C GLU A 9 -0.04 -1.57 5.20
N ARG A 10 -0.73 -2.70 5.37
CA ARG A 10 -0.42 -3.97 4.70
C ARG A 10 -1.66 -4.49 3.98
N MET A 11 -1.52 -4.69 2.68
CA MET A 11 -2.54 -5.32 1.84
C MET A 11 -2.01 -6.61 1.22
N SER A 12 -2.89 -7.59 1.02
CA SER A 12 -2.54 -8.81 0.29
C SER A 12 -3.71 -9.41 -0.47
N GLY A 13 -3.38 -10.10 -1.55
CA GLY A 13 -4.31 -10.82 -2.41
C GLY A 13 -3.56 -11.44 -3.57
N TRP A 14 -3.99 -11.16 -4.79
CA TRP A 14 -3.46 -11.78 -5.99
C TRP A 14 -3.16 -10.75 -7.08
N LEU A 15 -2.22 -11.09 -7.96
CA LEU A 15 -1.91 -10.38 -9.19
C LEU A 15 -1.95 -11.36 -10.36
N ARG A 16 -2.50 -10.94 -11.48
CA ARG A 16 -2.57 -11.72 -12.72
C ARG A 16 -2.16 -10.84 -13.88
N LEU A 17 -1.10 -11.25 -14.58
CA LEU A 17 -0.68 -10.61 -15.83
C LEU A 17 -1.51 -11.15 -17.00
N ASN A 18 -1.44 -10.50 -18.15
CA ASN A 18 -2.19 -10.88 -19.36
C ASN A 18 -1.79 -12.26 -19.96
N ASP A 19 -0.80 -12.93 -19.38
CA ASP A 19 -0.48 -14.33 -19.70
C ASP A 19 -1.58 -15.26 -19.14
N PRO A 20 -2.03 -16.30 -19.86
CA PRO A 20 -3.21 -17.05 -19.46
C PRO A 20 -2.96 -17.87 -18.17
N GLY A 21 -3.66 -17.48 -17.09
CA GLY A 21 -4.12 -18.44 -16.07
C GLY A 21 -3.41 -18.42 -14.71
N HIS A 22 -2.26 -17.75 -14.55
CA HIS A 22 -1.56 -17.77 -13.26
C HIS A 22 -1.88 -16.54 -12.41
N GLN A 23 -2.64 -16.74 -11.32
CA GLN A 23 -2.72 -15.79 -10.22
C GLN A 23 -1.54 -16.04 -9.29
N GLN A 24 -0.69 -15.03 -9.16
CA GLN A 24 0.45 -15.05 -8.26
C GLN A 24 0.08 -14.35 -6.94
N PRO A 25 0.56 -14.85 -5.79
CA PRO A 25 0.44 -14.15 -4.52
C PRO A 25 1.05 -12.77 -4.63
N PHE A 26 0.27 -11.76 -4.25
CA PHE A 26 0.69 -10.36 -4.29
C PHE A 26 0.36 -9.69 -2.96
N ALA A 27 1.33 -8.97 -2.41
CA ALA A 27 1.14 -8.16 -1.22
C ALA A 27 1.97 -6.89 -1.31
N PHE A 28 1.58 -5.88 -0.53
CA PHE A 28 2.44 -4.75 -0.28
C PHE A 28 2.29 -4.26 1.15
N GLN A 29 3.37 -3.69 1.65
CA GLN A 29 3.42 -3.01 2.93
C GLN A 29 4.04 -1.64 2.74
N ILE A 30 3.33 -0.60 3.16
CA ILE A 30 3.72 0.80 2.93
C ILE A 30 3.85 1.56 4.24
N ARG A 31 4.69 2.59 4.21
CA ARG A 31 4.90 3.58 5.26
C ARG A 31 4.79 4.98 4.65
N ALA A 32 3.74 5.71 5.01
CA ALA A 32 3.50 7.08 4.54
C ALA A 32 3.61 8.04 5.73
N PHE A 33 4.42 9.09 5.65
CA PHE A 33 4.51 10.12 6.69
C PHE A 33 3.93 11.43 6.17
N THR A 34 3.10 12.10 6.97
CA THR A 34 2.60 13.44 6.62
C THR A 34 2.51 14.35 7.83
N THR A 35 2.93 15.58 7.67
CA THR A 35 2.73 16.65 8.68
C THR A 35 1.35 17.29 8.56
N ARG A 36 0.60 16.99 7.48
CA ARG A 36 -0.75 17.52 7.21
C ARG A 36 -1.82 16.63 7.82
N ILE A 37 -1.79 16.49 9.14
CA ILE A 37 -2.64 15.56 9.90
C ILE A 37 -4.15 15.83 9.76
N PHE A 38 -4.56 17.06 9.41
CA PHE A 38 -5.96 17.44 9.16
C PHE A 38 -6.37 17.37 7.68
N SER A 39 -5.44 17.14 6.76
CA SER A 39 -5.73 17.06 5.32
C SER A 39 -5.92 15.61 4.90
N VAL A 40 -7.11 15.07 5.13
CA VAL A 40 -7.45 13.67 4.81
C VAL A 40 -7.19 13.35 3.32
N SER A 41 -7.56 14.28 2.44
CA SER A 41 -7.46 14.17 0.97
C SER A 41 -6.13 14.64 0.37
N ALA A 42 -5.14 15.03 1.18
CA ALA A 42 -3.84 15.36 0.64
C ALA A 42 -3.12 14.09 0.13
N PRO A 43 -2.48 14.15 -1.05
CA PRO A 43 -1.59 13.09 -1.51
C PRO A 43 -0.49 12.79 -0.48
N ARG A 44 -0.31 11.51 -0.15
CA ARG A 44 0.73 11.03 0.76
C ARG A 44 1.69 10.13 0.02
N TYR A 45 2.89 10.62 -0.24
CA TYR A 45 3.96 9.77 -0.75
C TYR A 45 4.38 8.75 0.31
N PHE A 46 4.62 7.52 -0.13
CA PHE A 46 5.04 6.42 0.73
C PHE A 46 6.21 5.66 0.13
N ARG A 47 6.91 4.93 1.00
CA ARG A 47 7.86 3.89 0.63
C ARG A 47 7.44 2.58 1.27
N GLY A 48 7.80 1.46 0.65
CA GLY A 48 7.36 0.17 1.11
C GLY A 48 8.07 -0.99 0.45
N THR A 49 7.49 -2.16 0.65
CA THR A 49 7.91 -3.42 0.04
C THR A 49 6.70 -4.06 -0.62
N VAL A 50 6.86 -4.48 -1.87
CA VAL A 50 5.95 -5.36 -2.60
C VAL A 50 6.49 -6.78 -2.47
N THR A 51 5.62 -7.73 -2.14
CA THR A 51 5.90 -9.15 -2.25
C THR A 51 5.15 -9.69 -3.47
N LEU A 52 5.88 -10.28 -4.42
CA LEU A 52 5.32 -10.92 -5.62
C LEU A 52 6.00 -12.28 -5.79
N ASP A 53 5.22 -13.36 -5.88
CA ASP A 53 5.74 -14.74 -5.97
C ASP A 53 6.76 -15.09 -4.85
N GLY A 54 6.52 -14.56 -3.65
CA GLY A 54 7.40 -14.77 -2.49
C GLY A 54 8.71 -14.00 -2.52
N GLN A 55 8.93 -13.13 -3.51
CA GLN A 55 10.08 -12.24 -3.59
C GLN A 55 9.69 -10.81 -3.20
N ASP A 56 10.58 -10.15 -2.45
CA ASP A 56 10.37 -8.80 -1.95
C ASP A 56 11.10 -7.75 -2.79
N PHE A 57 10.38 -6.70 -3.15
CA PHE A 57 10.86 -5.59 -3.97
C PHE A 57 10.58 -4.26 -3.28
N PRO A 58 11.55 -3.33 -3.21
CA PRO A 58 11.27 -1.99 -2.73
C PRO A 58 10.27 -1.31 -3.67
N CYS A 59 9.32 -0.59 -3.09
CA CYS A 59 8.34 0.18 -3.82
C CYS A 59 8.21 1.61 -3.28
N GLU A 60 7.76 2.49 -4.16
CA GLU A 60 7.38 3.86 -3.83
C GLU A 60 6.06 4.20 -4.49
N GLY A 61 5.32 5.13 -3.91
CA GLY A 61 3.99 5.42 -4.41
C GLY A 61 3.31 6.56 -3.70
N GLU A 62 2.04 6.70 -3.97
CA GLU A 62 1.18 7.70 -3.37
C GLU A 62 -0.14 7.09 -2.94
N LEU A 63 -0.59 7.54 -1.77
CA LEU A 63 -1.89 7.24 -1.22
C LEU A 63 -2.68 8.54 -1.06
N THR A 64 -3.87 8.57 -1.67
CA THR A 64 -4.85 9.65 -1.46
C THR A 64 -6.14 9.06 -0.92
N ILE A 65 -6.61 9.57 0.22
CA ILE A 65 -7.85 9.08 0.85
C ILE A 65 -9.00 10.02 0.44
N HIS A 66 -9.94 9.51 -0.37
CA HIS A 66 -11.17 10.22 -0.70
C HIS A 66 -12.36 9.66 0.10
N LEU A 67 -13.43 10.46 0.23
CA LEU A 67 -14.71 9.99 0.80
C LEU A 67 -15.30 8.80 0.01
N SER A 68 -14.98 8.70 -1.28
CA SER A 68 -15.38 7.57 -2.13
C SER A 68 -14.48 6.35 -1.98
N GLY A 69 -13.38 6.42 -1.21
CA GLY A 69 -12.41 5.35 -1.05
C GLY A 69 -10.97 5.82 -1.32
N PRO A 70 -9.98 5.07 -0.83
CA PRO A 70 -8.58 5.37 -1.11
C PRO A 70 -8.22 5.10 -2.57
N HIS A 71 -7.28 5.89 -3.06
CA HIS A 71 -6.58 5.73 -4.33
C HIS A 71 -5.11 5.49 -4.02
N TYR A 72 -4.59 4.42 -4.59
CA TYR A 72 -3.20 4.03 -4.51
C TYR A 72 -2.60 3.97 -5.90
N TRP A 73 -1.37 4.43 -6.03
CA TRP A 73 -0.48 3.90 -7.04
C TRP A 73 0.88 3.60 -6.41
N LEU A 74 1.53 2.54 -6.87
CA LEU A 74 2.88 2.17 -6.47
C LEU A 74 3.69 1.76 -7.69
N ASN A 75 4.99 2.03 -7.65
CA ASN A 75 5.97 1.57 -8.62
C ASN A 75 6.97 0.64 -7.93
N PHE A 76 7.35 -0.43 -8.61
CA PHE A 76 8.46 -1.29 -8.18
C PHE A 76 9.17 -1.90 -9.39
N SER A 77 10.43 -2.23 -9.22
CA SER A 77 11.25 -2.84 -10.28
C SER A 77 11.35 -4.35 -10.07
N HIS A 78 10.87 -5.12 -11.03
CA HIS A 78 10.98 -6.57 -11.06
C HIS A 78 12.12 -7.02 -11.99
N PRO A 79 12.99 -7.98 -11.60
CA PRO A 79 14.15 -8.39 -12.39
C PRO A 79 13.83 -8.83 -13.82
N THR A 80 12.72 -9.54 -14.02
CA THR A 80 12.32 -10.05 -15.34
C THR A 80 11.22 -9.25 -16.02
N LEU A 81 10.38 -8.54 -15.26
CA LEU A 81 9.21 -7.83 -15.81
C LEU A 81 9.50 -6.34 -16.05
N GLY A 82 10.61 -5.83 -15.51
CA GLY A 82 10.99 -4.42 -15.56
C GLY A 82 10.25 -3.58 -14.53
N MET A 83 10.15 -2.27 -14.81
CA MET A 83 9.39 -1.34 -13.98
C MET A 83 7.89 -1.58 -14.13
N LEU A 84 7.22 -1.84 -13.01
CA LEU A 84 5.79 -2.05 -12.94
C LEU A 84 5.13 -0.94 -12.13
N ARG A 85 3.99 -0.46 -12.61
CA ARG A 85 3.09 0.43 -11.86
C ARG A 85 1.82 -0.33 -11.53
N VAL A 86 1.41 -0.33 -10.27
CA VAL A 86 0.14 -0.93 -9.83
C VAL A 86 -0.73 0.18 -9.27
N GLU A 87 -1.92 0.35 -9.82
CA GLU A 87 -2.80 1.45 -9.48
C GLU A 87 -4.21 0.96 -9.20
N GLY A 88 -4.76 1.34 -8.05
CA GLY A 88 -6.08 0.91 -7.60
C GLY A 88 -6.86 2.06 -7.00
N LYS A 89 -8.12 2.19 -7.41
CA LYS A 89 -9.04 3.18 -6.86
C LYS A 89 -10.26 2.48 -6.32
N LYS A 90 -10.49 2.65 -5.02
CA LYS A 90 -11.68 2.14 -4.37
C LYS A 90 -12.85 3.11 -4.59
N HIS A 91 -14.01 2.55 -4.90
CA HIS A 91 -15.28 3.28 -5.00
C HIS A 91 -16.30 2.66 -4.04
N TYR A 92 -16.68 3.38 -2.98
CA TYR A 92 -17.79 3.03 -2.11
C TYR A 92 -19.11 3.27 -2.85
N GLY A 93 -19.62 2.25 -3.54
CA GLY A 93 -20.93 2.24 -4.19
C GLY A 93 -22.03 1.66 -3.27
N ARG A 94 -23.30 2.01 -3.58
CA ARG A 94 -24.56 1.77 -2.81
C ARG A 94 -24.89 0.32 -2.38
N ASN A 95 -24.06 -0.69 -2.63
CA ASN A 95 -24.40 -2.10 -2.43
C ASN A 95 -23.58 -2.81 -1.32
N GLY A 96 -23.23 -2.11 -0.24
CA GLY A 96 -23.20 -2.63 1.14
C GLY A 96 -22.48 -3.95 1.49
N LEU A 97 -21.71 -4.59 0.60
CA LEU A 97 -21.03 -5.84 0.90
C LEU A 97 -19.72 -5.55 1.64
N LEU A 98 -19.59 -6.06 2.87
CA LEU A 98 -18.37 -5.97 3.70
C LEU A 98 -17.09 -6.38 2.93
N ALA A 99 -17.20 -7.31 1.98
CA ALA A 99 -16.09 -7.69 1.10
C ALA A 99 -15.55 -6.50 0.28
N SER A 100 -16.43 -5.64 -0.26
CA SER A 100 -16.06 -4.41 -0.97
C SER A 100 -15.39 -3.40 -0.04
N LEU A 101 -15.62 -3.46 1.28
CA LEU A 101 -14.98 -2.54 2.25
C LEU A 101 -13.53 -2.90 2.54
N ILE A 102 -13.11 -4.14 2.32
CA ILE A 102 -11.73 -4.59 2.56
C ILE A 102 -10.92 -4.79 1.28
N THR A 103 -11.55 -5.10 0.13
CA THR A 103 -10.83 -5.31 -1.13
C THR A 103 -10.60 -4.01 -1.92
N CYS A 104 -9.53 -3.96 -2.70
CA CYS A 104 -9.18 -2.89 -3.61
C CYS A 104 -8.75 -3.52 -4.95
N PRO A 105 -9.53 -3.35 -6.03
CA PRO A 105 -9.11 -3.76 -7.36
C PRO A 105 -8.03 -2.79 -7.87
N MET A 106 -7.01 -3.35 -8.52
CA MET A 106 -5.89 -2.61 -9.08
C MET A 106 -5.60 -3.07 -10.51
N THR A 107 -5.11 -2.16 -11.34
CA THR A 107 -4.58 -2.46 -12.68
C THR A 107 -3.07 -2.39 -12.65
N VAL A 108 -2.43 -3.35 -13.32
CA VAL A 108 -0.97 -3.42 -13.47
C VAL A 108 -0.60 -2.83 -14.82
N TYR A 109 0.35 -1.90 -14.82
CA TYR A 109 0.86 -1.21 -15.99
C TYR A 109 2.36 -1.45 -16.16
N ARG A 110 2.77 -1.55 -17.41
CA ARG A 110 4.18 -1.51 -17.84
C ARG A 110 4.26 -0.57 -19.03
N ASN A 111 5.17 0.41 -18.98
CA ASN A 111 5.29 1.46 -19.99
C ASN A 111 3.93 2.12 -20.32
N GLN A 112 3.15 2.44 -19.28
CA GLN A 112 1.79 3.03 -19.37
C GLN A 112 0.72 2.15 -20.04
N GLN A 113 1.07 0.94 -20.50
CA GLN A 113 0.11 -0.02 -21.04
C GLN A 113 -0.37 -0.95 -19.94
N ALA A 114 -1.68 -1.19 -19.87
CA ALA A 114 -2.27 -2.16 -18.94
C ALA A 114 -1.87 -3.59 -19.35
N ILE A 115 -1.17 -4.29 -18.45
CA ILE A 115 -0.65 -5.64 -18.67
C ILE A 115 -1.21 -6.68 -17.70
N GLY A 116 -2.13 -6.30 -16.81
CA GLY A 116 -2.69 -7.20 -15.82
C GLY A 116 -3.65 -6.54 -14.84
N GLN A 117 -4.15 -7.34 -13.92
CA GLN A 117 -5.06 -6.97 -12.84
C GLN A 117 -4.54 -7.52 -11.52
N ALA A 118 -4.83 -6.84 -10.43
CA ALA A 118 -4.60 -7.32 -9.08
C ALA A 118 -5.82 -7.01 -8.22
N GLU A 119 -6.02 -7.81 -7.18
CA GLU A 119 -6.97 -7.49 -6.13
C GLU A 119 -6.27 -7.74 -4.81
N VAL A 120 -6.30 -6.72 -3.95
CA VAL A 120 -5.70 -6.79 -2.63
C VAL A 120 -6.76 -6.51 -1.58
N ALA A 121 -6.65 -7.14 -0.42
CA ALA A 121 -7.50 -6.86 0.72
C ALA A 121 -6.68 -6.31 1.89
N TYR A 122 -7.27 -5.39 2.64
CA TYR A 122 -6.72 -4.94 3.91
C TYR A 122 -6.68 -6.11 4.90
N ARG A 123 -5.52 -6.39 5.50
CA ARG A 123 -5.34 -7.54 6.39
C ARG A 123 -5.29 -7.19 7.87
N GLU A 124 -5.16 -5.93 8.23
CA GLU A 124 -5.19 -5.52 9.64
C GLU A 124 -6.63 -5.21 10.07
N SER A 125 -6.89 -5.15 11.38
CA SER A 125 -8.23 -4.86 11.88
C SER A 125 -8.69 -3.46 11.48
N MET A 126 -9.74 -3.35 10.64
CA MET A 126 -10.33 -2.06 10.25
C MET A 126 -10.79 -1.21 11.45
N LEU A 127 -11.17 -1.85 12.57
CA LEU A 127 -11.54 -1.18 13.82
C LEU A 127 -10.34 -0.65 14.62
N ALA A 128 -9.13 -1.15 14.36
CA ALA A 128 -7.89 -0.65 14.95
C ALA A 128 -7.17 0.34 14.03
N PHE A 129 -7.60 0.50 12.77
CA PHE A 129 -6.96 1.36 11.75
C PHE A 129 -6.63 2.77 12.26
N PRO A 130 -7.57 3.56 12.84
CA PRO A 130 -7.22 4.89 13.33
C PRO A 130 -6.29 4.88 14.55
N PHE A 131 -6.16 3.76 15.28
CA PHE A 131 -5.42 3.68 16.55
C PHE A 131 -4.07 2.94 16.45
N THR A 132 -3.88 2.09 15.43
CA THR A 132 -2.63 1.34 15.19
C THR A 132 -1.88 1.81 13.95
N ALA A 133 -2.59 2.23 12.90
CA ALA A 133 -1.96 2.69 11.67
C ALA A 133 -1.49 4.15 11.78
N LEU A 134 -2.15 4.99 12.58
CA LEU A 134 -1.82 6.41 12.76
C LEU A 134 -1.03 6.61 14.06
N ARG A 135 0.29 6.79 13.95
CA ARG A 135 1.11 7.27 15.09
C ARG A 135 1.52 8.70 14.85
N LEU A 136 1.26 9.56 15.82
CA LEU A 136 1.96 10.84 15.92
C LEU A 136 3.41 10.53 16.26
N VAL A 137 4.33 10.82 15.33
CA VAL A 137 5.76 10.65 15.53
C VAL A 137 6.48 11.94 15.14
N ASP A 138 7.60 12.21 15.81
CA ASP A 138 8.55 13.24 15.36
C ASP A 138 9.21 12.75 14.06
N GLU A 139 9.42 13.66 13.11
CA GLU A 139 10.06 13.40 11.81
C GLU A 139 11.38 12.63 11.93
N GLN A 140 12.17 12.88 12.98
CA GLN A 140 13.43 12.17 13.22
C GLN A 140 13.23 10.68 13.54
N GLN A 141 12.09 10.29 14.11
CA GLN A 141 11.78 8.91 14.49
C GLN A 141 11.00 8.14 13.43
N ALA A 142 10.45 8.82 12.41
CA ALA A 142 9.61 8.20 11.38
C ALA A 142 10.34 7.11 10.57
N TYR A 143 11.67 7.19 10.49
CA TYR A 143 12.52 6.27 9.71
C TYR A 143 13.60 5.53 10.53
N GLN A 144 13.70 5.73 11.85
CA GLN A 144 14.83 5.26 12.65
C GLN A 144 14.70 3.86 13.30
N GLN A 145 13.54 3.20 13.25
CA GLN A 145 13.41 1.87 13.87
C GLN A 145 13.76 0.74 12.90
N ASP A 146 15.06 0.47 12.77
CA ASP A 146 15.65 -0.88 12.54
C ASP A 146 17.10 -0.96 13.05
N HIS A 147 17.40 -0.40 14.23
CA HIS A 147 18.63 -0.71 14.95
C HIS A 147 18.37 -0.96 16.45
N GLY A 148 18.63 -2.19 16.87
CA GLY A 148 18.60 -2.67 18.26
C GLY A 148 17.35 -3.51 18.54
N VAL A 149 17.41 -4.83 18.71
CA VAL A 149 18.33 -5.54 19.61
C VAL A 149 18.74 -6.89 18.99
N SER A 150 20.00 -6.96 18.56
CA SER A 150 20.79 -8.18 18.71
C SER A 150 21.44 -8.12 20.09
N SER A 151 21.46 -9.27 20.77
CA SER A 151 22.21 -9.59 21.99
C SER A 151 21.70 -9.00 23.32
N SER A 152 21.23 -9.88 24.20
CA SER A 152 21.86 -10.14 25.51
C SER A 152 21.32 -11.43 26.12
N ARG A 153 22.22 -12.42 26.26
CA ARG A 153 22.29 -13.55 27.21
C ARG A 153 21.05 -14.39 27.51
#